data_AF-A0A529WWV7-F1
#
_entry.id   AF-A0A529WWV7-F1
#
_cell.length_a   1.000
_cell.length_b   1.000
_cell.length_c   1.000
_cell.angle_alpha   90.00
_cell.angle_beta   90.00
_cell.angle_gamma   90.00
#
_symmetry.space_group_name_H-M   'P 1'
#
loop_
_entity.id
_entity.type
_entity.pdbx_description
1 polymer ?
#
loop_
_entity_poly.entity_id
_entity_poly.type
_entity_poly.pdbx_seq_one_letter_code
_entity_poly.pdbx_strand_id
1 'polypeptide(L)'
;MIKEYLESQLATRRQELQAAETAMQVARQKVVDAEDHLAVQETRWRELQGRVQELEAVKAQVDANTDDRPKRRRPATTGRGMSDAWRGILGLMKENRPNGANYDDIVEFGRINNLELNKTNLRRHMSIYVEKGYVERVGDGAFVLTQKGDAVALPARPTPEEELSFIRPSRELDEEIPF
;
A
#
# COMPACT_ATOMS: atom_id res chain seq x y z
N MET A 1 51.85 54.07 39.37
CA MET A 1 51.35 52.78 39.92
C MET A 1 49.83 52.73 40.07
N ILE A 2 49.17 53.37 41.05
CA ILE A 2 47.69 53.22 41.22
C ILE A 2 46.90 53.80 40.02
N LYS A 3 47.31 54.95 39.49
CA LYS A 3 46.64 55.61 38.37
C LYS A 3 46.70 54.79 37.07
N GLU A 4 47.87 54.27 36.73
CA GLU A 4 48.06 53.41 35.54
C GLU A 4 47.27 52.10 35.64
N TYR A 5 47.17 51.54 36.85
CA TYR A 5 46.35 50.35 37.12
C TYR A 5 44.85 50.62 36.87
N LEU A 6 44.34 51.76 37.35
CA LEU A 6 42.95 52.15 37.13
C LEU A 6 42.66 52.49 35.66
N GLU A 7 43.60 53.13 34.97
CA GLU A 7 43.49 53.40 33.53
C GLU A 7 43.47 52.10 32.71
N SER A 8 44.30 51.12 33.07
CA SER A 8 44.29 49.78 32.46
C SER A 8 42.96 49.06 32.70
N GLN A 9 42.43 49.07 33.93
CA GLN A 9 41.13 48.46 34.23
C GLN A 9 39.98 49.13 33.45
N LEU A 10 39.99 50.45 33.34
CA LEU A 10 38.98 51.18 32.57
C LEU A 10 39.06 50.87 31.07
N ALA A 11 40.26 50.72 30.52
CA ALA A 11 40.46 50.30 29.13
C ALA A 11 39.89 48.90 28.89
N THR A 12 40.18 47.94 29.77
CA THR A 12 39.63 46.58 29.69
C THR A 12 38.11 46.58 29.77
N ARG A 13 37.52 47.33 30.71
CA ARG A 13 36.05 47.44 30.83
C ARG A 13 35.40 48.06 29.60
N ARG A 14 36.02 49.06 28.98
CA ARG A 14 35.52 49.65 27.73
C ARG A 14 35.56 48.65 26.58
N GLN A 15 36.63 47.87 26.48
CA GLN A 15 36.75 46.83 25.47
C GLN A 15 35.72 45.72 25.67
N GLU A 16 35.48 45.29 26.92
CA GLU A 16 34.43 44.33 27.27
C GLU A 16 33.04 44.85 26.90
N LEU A 17 32.74 46.13 27.17
CA LEU A 17 31.46 46.75 26.81
C LEU A 17 31.27 46.82 25.29
N GLN A 18 32.30 47.21 24.55
CA GLN A 18 32.25 47.22 23.08
C GLN A 18 32.05 45.82 22.50
N ALA A 19 32.71 44.81 23.07
CA ALA A 19 32.50 43.41 22.69
C ALA A 19 31.07 42.92 23.01
N ALA A 20 30.51 43.34 24.15
CA ALA A 20 29.14 43.00 24.52
C ALA A 20 28.11 43.70 23.62
N GLU A 21 28.32 44.98 23.30
CA GLU A 21 27.45 45.75 22.40
C GLU A 21 27.43 45.16 20.99
N THR A 22 28.61 44.83 20.44
CA THR A 22 28.72 44.18 19.13
C THR A 22 28.07 42.80 19.14
N ALA A 23 28.27 42.00 20.18
CA ALA A 23 27.58 40.71 20.33
C ALA A 23 26.05 40.87 20.39
N MET A 24 25.56 41.90 21.08
CA MET A 24 24.12 42.20 21.15
C MET A 24 23.56 42.64 19.79
N GLN A 25 24.30 43.44 19.02
CA GLN A 25 23.92 43.84 17.66
C GLN A 25 23.84 42.62 16.73
N VAL A 26 24.83 41.73 16.78
CA VAL A 26 24.81 40.48 16.00
C VAL A 26 23.65 39.58 16.41
N ALA A 27 23.37 39.46 17.72
CA ALA A 27 22.23 38.69 18.20
C ALA A 27 20.89 39.27 17.71
N ARG A 28 20.74 40.60 17.74
CA ARG A 28 19.55 41.28 17.20
C ARG A 28 19.39 41.02 15.70
N GLN A 29 20.46 41.11 14.92
CA GLN A 29 20.39 40.84 13.49
C GLN A 29 19.92 39.40 13.21
N LYS A 30 20.45 38.42 13.96
CA LYS A 30 20.01 37.02 13.83
C LYS A 30 18.53 36.82 14.14
N VAL A 31 17.96 37.60 15.08
CA VAL A 31 16.54 37.55 15.38
C VAL A 31 15.72 38.10 14.21
N VAL A 32 16.12 39.25 13.65
CA VAL A 32 15.46 39.84 12.47
C VAL A 32 15.50 38.87 11.30
N ASP A 33 16.66 38.28 11.00
CA ASP A 33 16.79 37.30 9.91
C ASP A 33 15.89 36.08 10.15
N ALA A 34 15.77 35.61 11.40
CA ALA A 34 14.90 34.50 11.76
C ALA A 34 13.41 34.85 11.64
N GLU A 35 13.01 36.07 11.99
CA GLU A 35 11.64 36.58 11.82
C GLU A 35 11.27 36.68 10.33
N ASP A 36 12.18 37.18 9.49
CA ASP A 36 11.99 37.22 8.04
C ASP A 36 11.83 35.81 7.44
N HIS A 37 12.68 34.88 7.87
CA HIS A 37 12.55 33.47 7.47
C HIS A 37 11.21 32.86 7.88
N LEU A 38 10.72 33.17 9.08
CA LEU A 38 9.45 32.68 9.58
C LEU A 38 8.27 33.27 8.77
N ALA A 39 8.30 34.56 8.45
CA ALA A 39 7.27 35.19 7.61
C ALA A 39 7.18 34.54 6.21
N VAL A 40 8.31 34.20 5.60
CA VAL A 40 8.34 33.45 4.33
C VAL A 40 7.78 32.04 4.48
N GLN A 41 8.01 31.37 5.60
CA GLN A 41 7.42 30.05 5.84
C GLN A 41 5.91 30.11 6.08
N GLU A 42 5.42 31.10 6.83
CA GLU A 42 3.99 31.29 7.07
C GLU A 42 3.21 31.56 5.77
N THR A 43 3.77 32.40 4.90
CA THR A 43 3.17 32.67 3.58
C THR A 43 3.08 31.40 2.73
N ARG A 44 4.17 30.61 2.64
CA ARG A 44 4.16 29.31 1.95
C ARG A 44 3.16 28.33 2.56
N TRP A 45 3.02 28.31 3.88
CA TRP A 45 2.04 27.47 4.56
C TRP A 45 0.61 27.84 4.18
N ARG A 46 0.30 29.15 4.15
CA ARG A 46 -1.03 29.63 3.71
C ARG A 46 -1.31 29.26 2.25
N GLU A 47 -0.33 29.39 1.36
CA GLU A 47 -0.48 28.97 -0.04
C GLU A 47 -0.76 27.46 -0.16
N LEU A 48 -0.04 26.63 0.61
CA LEU A 48 -0.27 25.19 0.65
C LEU A 48 -1.66 24.85 1.19
N GLN A 49 -2.11 25.52 2.25
CA GLN A 49 -3.47 25.33 2.76
C GLN A 49 -4.53 25.70 1.72
N GLY A 50 -4.33 26.79 0.97
CA GLY A 50 -5.22 27.16 -0.14
C GLY A 50 -5.28 26.06 -1.22
N ARG A 51 -4.13 25.52 -1.63
CA ARG A 51 -4.08 24.41 -2.60
C ARG A 51 -4.76 23.15 -2.08
N VAL A 52 -4.63 22.83 -0.79
CA VAL A 52 -5.32 21.67 -0.19
C VAL A 52 -6.84 21.88 -0.25
N GLN A 53 -7.33 23.07 0.10
CA GLN A 53 -8.76 23.38 0.00
C GLN A 53 -9.27 23.31 -1.44
N GLU A 54 -8.50 23.79 -2.42
CA GLU A 54 -8.84 23.66 -3.84
C GLU A 54 -8.90 22.19 -4.28
N LEU A 55 -7.93 21.37 -3.88
CA LEU A 55 -7.91 19.95 -4.18
C LEU A 55 -9.07 19.20 -3.51
N GLU A 56 -9.43 19.56 -2.28
CA GLU A 56 -10.59 19.01 -1.59
C GLU A 56 -11.90 19.38 -2.29
N ALA A 57 -12.02 20.62 -2.77
CA ALA A 57 -13.18 21.06 -3.55
C ALA A 57 -13.29 20.31 -4.88
N VAL A 58 -12.16 20.12 -5.59
CA VAL A 58 -12.11 19.32 -6.82
C VAL A 58 -12.48 17.86 -6.53
N LYS A 59 -11.96 17.27 -5.45
CA LYS A 59 -12.30 15.91 -5.03
C LYS A 59 -13.79 15.79 -4.74
N ALA A 60 -14.38 16.73 -4.02
CA ALA A 60 -15.81 16.75 -3.73
C ALA A 60 -16.66 16.83 -5.02
N GLN A 61 -16.24 17.61 -6.01
CA GLN A 61 -16.90 17.65 -7.33
C GLN A 61 -16.77 16.33 -8.09
N VAL A 62 -15.60 15.68 -8.04
CA VAL A 62 -15.40 14.37 -8.66
C VAL A 62 -16.26 13.30 -7.98
N ASP A 63 -16.31 13.28 -6.65
CA ASP A 63 -17.12 12.33 -5.88
C ASP A 63 -18.62 12.54 -6.15
N ALA A 64 -19.09 13.80 -6.18
CA ALA A 64 -20.47 14.13 -6.54
C ALA A 64 -20.82 13.70 -7.98
N ASN A 65 -19.93 13.90 -8.95
CA ASN A 65 -20.12 13.45 -10.34
C ASN A 65 -20.03 11.93 -10.50
N THR A 66 -19.40 11.22 -9.56
CA THR A 66 -19.28 9.77 -9.59
C THR A 66 -20.57 9.10 -9.09
N ASP A 67 -21.25 9.71 -8.12
CA ASP A 67 -22.50 9.21 -7.55
C ASP A 67 -23.71 9.44 -8.47
N ASP A 68 -23.67 10.50 -9.31
CA ASP A 68 -24.75 10.82 -10.26
C ASP A 68 -24.61 10.11 -11.62
N ARG A 69 -23.58 9.27 -11.78
CA ARG A 69 -23.56 8.35 -12.92
C ARG A 69 -24.66 7.31 -12.64
N PRO A 70 -25.77 7.27 -13.40
CA PRO A 70 -26.75 6.21 -13.21
C PRO A 70 -25.96 4.91 -13.35
N LYS A 71 -25.84 4.16 -12.25
CA LYS A 71 -25.31 2.80 -12.26
C LYS A 71 -26.13 2.13 -13.33
N ARG A 72 -25.58 2.01 -14.54
CA ARG A 72 -26.24 1.33 -15.64
C ARG A 72 -26.56 -0.01 -15.03
N ARG A 73 -27.83 -0.21 -14.68
CA ARG A 73 -28.38 -1.50 -14.34
C ARG A 73 -28.22 -2.24 -15.64
N ARG A 74 -27.02 -2.79 -15.86
CA ARG A 74 -26.79 -3.77 -16.90
C ARG A 74 -27.89 -4.77 -16.64
N PRO A 75 -28.74 -5.09 -17.64
CA PRO A 75 -29.74 -6.11 -17.47
C PRO A 75 -29.03 -7.28 -16.82
N ALA A 76 -29.55 -7.74 -15.67
CA ALA A 76 -28.95 -8.81 -14.90
C ALA A 76 -28.67 -9.93 -15.88
N THR A 77 -27.42 -10.04 -16.31
CA THR A 77 -27.05 -10.99 -17.33
C THR A 77 -27.00 -12.28 -16.54
N THR A 78 -28.09 -13.00 -16.65
CA THR A 78 -28.36 -14.27 -16.01
C THR A 78 -27.08 -15.12 -16.06
N GLY A 79 -26.47 -15.33 -14.90
CA GLY A 79 -25.77 -16.56 -14.56
C GLY A 79 -24.52 -16.94 -15.36
N ARG A 80 -23.52 -16.08 -15.52
CA ARG A 80 -22.13 -16.61 -15.53
C ARG A 80 -21.48 -16.30 -14.20
N GLY A 81 -21.65 -17.25 -13.27
CA GLY A 81 -20.93 -17.27 -12.00
C GLY A 81 -19.42 -17.17 -12.21
N MET A 82 -18.68 -16.92 -11.13
CA MET A 82 -17.21 -16.97 -11.14
C MET A 82 -16.77 -18.29 -11.81
N SER A 83 -15.87 -18.21 -12.80
CA SER A 83 -15.39 -19.39 -13.51
C SER A 83 -14.67 -20.32 -12.54
N ASP A 84 -14.72 -21.62 -12.82
CA ASP A 84 -14.11 -22.62 -11.94
C ASP A 84 -12.61 -22.41 -11.75
N ALA A 85 -11.91 -21.92 -12.78
CA ALA A 85 -10.50 -21.52 -12.67
C ALA A 85 -10.28 -20.43 -11.62
N TRP A 86 -11.17 -19.42 -11.55
CA TRP A 86 -11.07 -18.37 -10.53
C TRP A 86 -11.47 -18.87 -9.14
N ARG A 87 -12.43 -19.79 -9.04
CA ARG A 87 -12.76 -20.43 -7.76
C ARG A 87 -11.62 -21.30 -7.25
N GLY A 88 -10.88 -21.96 -8.13
CA GLY A 88 -9.66 -22.73 -7.81
C GLY A 88 -8.52 -21.82 -7.34
N ILE A 89 -8.32 -20.67 -7.99
CA ILE A 89 -7.34 -19.67 -7.54
C ILE A 89 -7.68 -19.16 -6.12
N LEU A 90 -8.97 -18.91 -5.84
CA LEU A 90 -9.41 -18.53 -4.49
C LEU A 90 -9.17 -19.65 -3.46
N GLY A 91 -9.35 -20.92 -3.85
CA GLY A 91 -8.98 -22.08 -3.03
C GLY A 91 -7.48 -22.10 -2.69
N LEU A 92 -6.62 -21.91 -3.70
CA LEU A 92 -5.17 -21.86 -3.51
C LEU A 92 -4.72 -20.68 -2.65
N MET A 93 -5.38 -19.52 -2.78
CA MET A 93 -5.15 -18.38 -1.89
C MET A 93 -5.50 -18.72 -0.44
N LYS A 94 -6.60 -19.44 -0.20
CA LYS A 94 -7.00 -19.87 1.15
C LYS A 94 -5.99 -20.81 1.77
N GLU A 95 -5.53 -21.80 1.02
CA GLU A 95 -4.66 -22.86 1.52
C GLU A 95 -3.20 -22.40 1.68
N ASN A 96 -2.67 -21.67 0.70
CA ASN A 96 -1.26 -21.32 0.66
C ASN A 96 -0.96 -19.94 1.26
N ARG A 97 -1.92 -19.01 1.25
CA ARG A 97 -1.72 -17.60 1.63
C ARG A 97 -2.92 -17.00 2.37
N PRO A 98 -3.34 -17.56 3.53
CA PRO A 98 -4.51 -17.07 4.27
C PRO A 98 -4.39 -15.62 4.76
N ASN A 99 -3.15 -15.15 4.98
CA ASN A 99 -2.87 -13.80 5.49
C ASN A 99 -2.71 -12.74 4.39
N GLY A 100 -2.81 -13.13 3.12
CA GLY A 100 -2.70 -12.21 1.99
C GLY A 100 -1.90 -12.80 0.84
N ALA A 101 -2.47 -12.75 -0.36
CA ALA A 101 -1.78 -13.08 -1.60
C ALA A 101 -1.54 -11.81 -2.42
N ASN A 102 -0.33 -11.64 -2.94
CA ASN A 102 0.01 -10.53 -3.82
C ASN A 102 -0.33 -10.87 -5.28
N TYR A 103 -0.19 -9.89 -6.16
CA TYR A 103 -0.42 -10.10 -7.59
C TYR A 103 0.44 -11.22 -8.18
N ASP A 104 1.71 -11.33 -7.78
CA ASP A 104 2.60 -12.35 -8.31
C ASP A 104 2.20 -13.75 -7.81
N ASP A 105 1.75 -13.91 -6.55
CA ASP A 105 1.19 -15.17 -6.03
C ASP A 105 -0.07 -15.58 -6.83
N ILE A 106 -0.94 -14.62 -7.15
CA ILE A 106 -2.18 -14.90 -7.91
C ILE A 106 -1.87 -15.32 -9.35
N VAL A 107 -0.82 -14.75 -9.97
CA VAL A 107 -0.35 -15.21 -11.29
C VAL A 107 0.15 -16.65 -11.21
N GLU A 108 0.87 -17.01 -10.15
CA GLU A 108 1.34 -18.37 -9.91
C GLU A 108 0.17 -19.36 -9.75
N PHE A 109 -0.82 -19.02 -8.93
CA PHE A 109 -2.06 -19.81 -8.78
C PHE A 109 -2.85 -19.93 -10.10
N GLY A 110 -2.80 -18.90 -10.94
CA GLY A 110 -3.35 -18.93 -12.29
C GLY A 110 -2.70 -20.00 -13.15
N ARG A 111 -1.36 -20.10 -13.13
CA ARG A 111 -0.62 -21.14 -13.88
C ARG A 111 -1.01 -22.55 -13.43
N ILE A 112 -1.15 -22.77 -12.12
CA ILE A 112 -1.59 -24.07 -11.56
C ILE A 112 -3.00 -24.44 -12.06
N ASN A 113 -3.87 -23.45 -12.26
CA ASN A 113 -5.23 -23.64 -12.77
C ASN A 113 -5.34 -23.54 -14.30
N ASN A 114 -4.24 -23.66 -15.05
CA ASN A 114 -4.19 -23.51 -16.52
C ASN A 114 -4.81 -22.19 -17.02
N LEU A 115 -4.69 -21.13 -16.23
CA LEU A 115 -5.20 -19.80 -16.53
C LEU A 115 -4.03 -18.83 -16.75
N GLU A 116 -3.81 -18.45 -18.00
CA GLU A 116 -2.80 -17.45 -18.34
C GLU A 116 -3.29 -16.04 -17.97
N LEU A 117 -2.89 -15.59 -16.79
CA LEU A 117 -3.24 -14.27 -16.27
C LEU A 117 -2.23 -13.21 -16.73
N ASN A 118 -2.68 -12.30 -17.61
CA ASN A 118 -1.98 -11.05 -17.87
C ASN A 118 -2.19 -10.07 -16.69
N LYS A 119 -1.14 -9.37 -16.24
CA LYS A 119 -1.19 -8.37 -15.14
C LYS A 119 -2.31 -7.35 -15.31
N THR A 120 -2.59 -6.89 -16.53
CA THR A 120 -3.68 -5.93 -16.80
C THR A 120 -5.06 -6.55 -16.56
N ASN A 121 -5.28 -7.79 -16.98
CA ASN A 121 -6.52 -8.52 -16.77
C ASN A 121 -6.70 -8.89 -15.29
N LEU A 122 -5.62 -9.29 -14.62
CA LEU A 122 -5.60 -9.62 -13.21
C LEU A 122 -6.04 -8.42 -12.34
N ARG A 123 -5.48 -7.23 -12.56
CA ARG A 123 -5.91 -6.01 -11.84
C ARG A 123 -7.41 -5.78 -11.99
N ARG A 124 -7.94 -5.89 -13.21
CA ARG A 124 -9.37 -5.73 -13.48
C ARG A 124 -10.22 -6.77 -12.73
N HIS A 125 -9.80 -8.04 -12.74
CA HIS A 125 -10.50 -9.11 -12.03
C HIS A 125 -10.48 -8.90 -10.51
N MET A 126 -9.33 -8.51 -9.93
CA MET A 126 -9.23 -8.22 -8.50
C MET A 126 -10.10 -7.04 -8.09
N SER A 127 -10.15 -5.96 -8.87
CA SER A 127 -11.08 -4.85 -8.60
C SER A 127 -12.54 -5.31 -8.59
N ILE A 128 -12.94 -6.17 -9.54
CA ILE A 128 -14.29 -6.74 -9.59
C ILE A 128 -14.57 -7.63 -8.37
N TYR A 129 -13.60 -8.41 -7.90
CA TYR A 129 -13.78 -9.30 -6.76
C TYR A 129 -13.77 -8.57 -5.41
N VAL A 130 -13.05 -7.45 -5.33
CA VAL A 130 -13.16 -6.51 -4.21
C VAL A 130 -14.56 -5.86 -4.20
N GLU A 131 -15.03 -5.36 -5.33
CA GLU A 131 -16.38 -4.77 -5.45
C GLU A 131 -17.49 -5.78 -5.11
N LYS A 132 -17.32 -7.05 -5.52
CA LYS A 132 -18.27 -8.14 -5.20
C LYS A 132 -18.14 -8.65 -3.76
N GLY A 133 -17.12 -8.22 -3.02
CA GLY A 133 -16.85 -8.60 -1.64
C GLY A 133 -16.36 -10.04 -1.47
N TYR A 134 -15.74 -10.64 -2.49
CA TYR A 134 -15.10 -11.96 -2.35
C TYR A 134 -13.70 -11.85 -1.75
N VAL A 135 -13.04 -10.71 -1.97
CA VAL A 135 -11.67 -10.48 -1.56
C VAL A 135 -11.59 -9.06 -1.00
N GLU A 136 -10.78 -8.86 0.03
CA GLU A 136 -10.47 -7.56 0.59
C GLU A 136 -9.01 -7.22 0.31
N ARG A 137 -8.73 -5.94 0.05
CA ARG A 137 -7.37 -5.46 -0.16
C ARG A 137 -6.78 -5.05 1.17
N VAL A 138 -5.79 -5.81 1.62
CA VAL A 138 -4.97 -5.47 2.79
C VAL A 138 -3.87 -4.50 2.32
N GLY A 139 -3.33 -3.69 3.25
CA GLY A 139 -2.19 -2.81 2.98
C GLY A 139 -1.07 -3.55 2.23
N ASP A 140 -0.29 -2.81 1.44
CA ASP A 140 0.80 -3.31 0.59
C ASP A 140 0.41 -4.08 -0.68
N GLY A 141 -0.87 -4.02 -1.08
CA GLY A 141 -1.32 -4.64 -2.33
C GLY A 141 -1.56 -6.14 -2.22
N ALA A 142 -1.62 -6.64 -0.99
CA ALA A 142 -2.06 -7.99 -0.67
C ALA A 142 -3.59 -8.10 -0.69
N PHE A 143 -4.06 -9.31 -0.95
CA PHE A 143 -5.47 -9.65 -1.06
C PHE A 143 -5.81 -10.80 -0.12
N VAL A 144 -6.78 -10.58 0.76
CA VAL A 144 -7.28 -11.59 1.71
C VAL A 144 -8.69 -12.00 1.34
N LEU A 145 -9.01 -13.28 1.48
CA LEU A 145 -10.35 -13.78 1.26
C LEU A 145 -11.30 -13.32 2.36
N THR A 146 -12.49 -12.87 1.97
CA THR A 146 -13.58 -12.64 2.90
C THR A 146 -14.34 -13.95 3.14
N GLN A 147 -15.22 -13.97 4.16
CA GLN A 147 -16.14 -15.10 4.40
C GLN A 147 -16.98 -15.46 3.16
N LYS A 148 -17.32 -14.46 2.33
CA LYS A 148 -18.07 -14.67 1.09
C LYS A 148 -17.19 -15.27 -0.02
N GLY A 149 -15.92 -14.87 -0.09
CA GLY A 149 -14.95 -15.50 -0.99
C GLY A 149 -14.71 -16.95 -0.62
N ASP A 150 -14.61 -17.22 0.67
CA ASP A 150 -14.40 -18.56 1.21
C ASP A 150 -15.53 -19.53 0.81
N ALA A 151 -16.79 -19.08 0.91
CA ALA A 151 -17.95 -19.88 0.51
C ALA A 151 -18.01 -20.22 -0.99
N VAL A 152 -17.27 -19.50 -1.84
CA VAL A 152 -17.26 -19.68 -3.30
C VAL A 152 -15.99 -20.36 -3.80
N ALA A 153 -14.93 -20.41 -2.98
CA ALA A 153 -13.70 -21.10 -3.28
C ALA A 153 -13.98 -22.60 -3.49
N LEU A 154 -13.47 -23.16 -4.58
CA LEU A 154 -13.43 -24.61 -4.74
C LEU A 154 -12.26 -25.13 -3.88
N PRO A 155 -12.38 -26.32 -3.26
CA PRO A 155 -11.22 -26.97 -2.66
C PRO A 155 -10.12 -27.08 -3.73
N ALA A 156 -8.86 -26.84 -3.37
CA ALA A 156 -7.80 -26.93 -4.36
C ALA A 156 -7.81 -28.32 -4.99
N ARG A 157 -7.70 -28.37 -6.32
CA ARG A 157 -7.49 -29.65 -6.99
C ARG A 157 -6.13 -30.18 -6.52
N PRO A 158 -6.02 -31.47 -6.16
CA PRO A 158 -4.73 -32.06 -5.85
C PRO A 158 -3.80 -31.85 -7.05
N THR A 159 -2.55 -31.49 -6.77
CA THR A 159 -1.54 -31.33 -7.81
C THR A 159 -1.29 -32.67 -8.51
N PRO A 160 -0.88 -32.69 -9.80
CA PRO A 160 -0.57 -33.93 -10.51
C PRO A 160 0.50 -34.80 -9.83
N GLU A 161 1.29 -34.23 -8.91
CA GLU A 161 2.29 -34.95 -8.12
C GLU A 161 1.65 -35.89 -7.07
N GLU A 162 0.43 -35.61 -6.61
CA GLU A 162 -0.28 -36.49 -5.67
C GLU A 162 -0.96 -37.67 -6.38
N GLU A 163 -1.33 -37.55 -7.66
CA GLU A 163 -1.94 -38.65 -8.45
C GLU A 163 -0.96 -39.80 -8.73
N LEU A 164 0.36 -39.56 -8.69
CA LEU A 164 1.38 -40.60 -8.87
C LEU A 164 1.56 -41.51 -7.64
N SER A 165 1.05 -41.12 -6.47
CA SER A 165 1.12 -41.93 -5.25
C SER A 165 0.05 -43.04 -5.18
N PHE A 166 -0.93 -43.02 -6.10
CA PHE A 166 -2.00 -44.03 -6.20
C PHE A 166 -1.77 -45.08 -7.29
N ILE A 167 -0.59 -45.10 -7.95
CA ILE A 167 -0.20 -46.23 -8.79
C ILE A 167 0.14 -47.38 -7.84
N ARG A 168 -0.83 -48.30 -7.72
CA ARG A 168 -0.75 -49.59 -7.02
C ARG A 168 0.65 -50.20 -7.19
N PRO A 169 1.23 -50.83 -6.14
CA PRO A 169 2.38 -51.68 -6.37
C PRO A 169 1.95 -52.81 -7.31
N SER A 170 2.57 -52.85 -8.48
CA SER A 170 2.57 -53.99 -9.39
C SER A 170 2.96 -55.22 -8.59
N ARG A 171 1.98 -56.09 -8.29
CA ARG A 171 2.28 -57.42 -7.80
C ARG A 171 2.70 -58.24 -9.01
N GLU A 172 4.00 -58.51 -9.04
CA GLU A 172 4.65 -59.43 -9.96
C GLU A 172 4.00 -60.83 -9.90
N LEU A 173 4.27 -61.52 -10.99
CA LEU A 173 3.91 -62.89 -11.39
C LEU A 173 4.04 -63.96 -10.30
N ASP A 174 3.35 -65.07 -10.56
CA ASP A 174 3.54 -66.47 -10.11
C ASP A 174 2.18 -67.04 -9.68
N GLU A 175 1.70 -68.23 -10.04
CA GLU A 175 2.18 -69.38 -10.80
C GLU A 175 0.94 -70.29 -10.96
N GLU A 176 0.93 -71.12 -12.01
CA GLU A 176 0.24 -72.41 -12.11
C GLU A 176 -1.28 -72.54 -11.87
N ILE A 177 -2.02 -72.85 -12.96
CA ILE A 177 -3.26 -73.64 -12.88
C ILE A 177 -3.03 -74.94 -13.66
N PRO A 178 -2.94 -76.11 -13.00
CA PRO A 178 -2.92 -77.40 -13.69
C PRO A 178 -4.32 -78.05 -13.73
N PHE A 179 -4.51 -78.80 -14.82
CA PHE A 179 -5.56 -79.76 -15.19
C PHE A 179 -6.93 -79.24 -15.69
#